data_AF-A0A2R6IKH0-F1
#
_entry.id   AF-A0A2R6IKH0-F1
#
_cell.length_a   1.000
_cell.length_b   1.000
_cell.length_c   1.000
_cell.angle_alpha   90.00
_cell.angle_beta   90.00
_cell.angle_gamma   90.00
#
_symmetry.space_group_name_H-M   'P 1'
#
loop_
_entity.id
_entity.type
_entity.pdbx_description
1 polymer ?
#
loop_
_entity_poly.entity_id
_entity_poly.type
_entity_poly.pdbx_seq_one_letter_code
_entity_poly.pdbx_strand_id
1 'polypeptide(L)'
;TLAATGYEYDSSVVPARSIPGWYGGEHRLQRPAPATAVDPDAPAGLAEVPVAVMPGLGLPLTGTWIRFFGVRYTLLGMRWLARRGVAPVLYVHPWELVDIPRIEGVPRRIYVRSGAYMRRAVERILAAPFEFVPVRTIAAGVDRSGSGGETPGGGGPADENRRGGDP
;
A
#
# COMPACT_ATOMS: atom_id res chain seq x y z
N THR A 1 -7.26 -16.63 3.94
CA THR A 1 -6.52 -15.35 4.02
C THR A 1 -5.80 -15.13 2.70
N LEU A 2 -5.33 -13.91 2.39
CA LEU A 2 -4.61 -13.62 1.14
C LEU A 2 -3.38 -14.52 0.92
N ALA A 3 -2.61 -14.77 1.98
CA ALA A 3 -1.46 -15.67 1.94
C ALA A 3 -1.87 -17.12 1.61
N ALA A 4 -2.97 -17.62 2.17
CA ALA A 4 -3.45 -18.98 1.90
C ALA A 4 -3.89 -19.20 0.44
N THR A 5 -4.18 -18.12 -0.31
CA THR A 5 -4.50 -18.17 -1.73
C THR A 5 -3.30 -17.84 -2.63
N GLY A 6 -2.10 -17.73 -2.07
CA GLY A 6 -0.85 -17.50 -2.82
C GLY A 6 -0.52 -16.04 -3.12
N TYR A 7 -1.20 -15.06 -2.50
CA TYR A 7 -0.77 -13.65 -2.63
C TYR A 7 0.45 -13.37 -1.75
N GLU A 8 1.46 -12.73 -2.34
CA GLU A 8 2.70 -12.33 -1.66
C GLU A 8 2.64 -10.91 -1.06
N TYR A 9 1.64 -10.14 -1.47
CA TYR A 9 1.44 -8.77 -1.00
C TYR A 9 -0.03 -8.34 -1.07
N ASP A 10 -0.36 -7.34 -0.27
CA ASP A 10 -1.54 -6.49 -0.37
C ASP A 10 -1.10 -5.04 -0.67
N SER A 11 -2.00 -4.27 -1.27
CA SER A 11 -1.79 -2.86 -1.59
C SER A 11 -3.11 -2.09 -1.45
N SER A 12 -3.87 -2.44 -0.41
CA SER A 12 -5.18 -1.87 -0.10
C SER A 12 -5.08 -0.67 0.84
N VAL A 13 -3.95 -0.49 1.53
CA VAL A 13 -3.78 0.57 2.53
C VAL A 13 -3.54 1.92 1.87
N VAL A 14 -4.38 2.90 2.22
CA VAL A 14 -4.17 4.31 1.89
C VAL A 14 -3.84 5.09 3.16
N PRO A 15 -2.58 5.48 3.38
CA PRO A 15 -2.14 6.27 4.54
C PRO A 15 -2.51 7.76 4.40
N ALA A 16 -3.74 8.02 3.95
CA ALA A 16 -4.28 9.36 3.80
C ALA A 16 -4.69 9.92 5.17
N ARG A 17 -4.68 11.25 5.29
CA ARG A 17 -5.40 11.93 6.36
C ARG A 17 -6.90 11.62 6.24
N SER A 18 -7.64 11.80 7.33
CA SER A 18 -9.10 11.68 7.28
C SER A 18 -9.69 12.69 6.29
N ILE A 19 -10.43 12.21 5.30
CA ILE A 19 -11.12 13.02 4.30
C ILE A 19 -12.64 12.83 4.51
N PRO A 20 -13.35 13.87 5.00
CA PRO A 20 -14.77 13.76 5.30
C PRO A 20 -15.61 13.31 4.10
N GLY A 21 -16.44 12.28 4.29
CA GLY A 21 -17.27 11.67 3.23
C GLY A 21 -16.50 10.76 2.26
N TRP A 22 -15.25 10.42 2.60
CA TRP A 22 -14.36 9.54 1.86
C TRP A 22 -13.72 8.52 2.83
N TYR A 23 -12.41 8.34 2.75
CA TYR A 23 -11.60 7.39 3.53
C TYR A 23 -10.43 8.12 4.21
N GLY A 24 -9.64 7.37 4.98
CA GLY A 24 -8.36 7.80 5.55
C GLY A 24 -8.44 8.15 7.03
N GLY A 25 -7.27 8.37 7.62
CA GLY A 25 -7.09 8.60 9.07
C GLY A 25 -6.63 7.36 9.82
N GLU A 26 -6.98 6.17 9.33
CA GLU A 26 -6.74 4.86 9.95
C GLU A 26 -5.28 4.41 9.84
N HIS A 27 -4.64 4.66 8.70
CA HIS A 27 -3.29 4.16 8.44
C HIS A 27 -2.22 5.26 8.43
N ARG A 28 -0.99 4.86 8.76
CA ARG A 28 0.20 5.73 8.79
C ARG A 28 1.35 5.19 7.94
N LEU A 29 1.24 3.98 7.41
CA LEU A 29 2.32 3.30 6.69
C LEU A 29 2.61 4.02 5.36
N GLN A 30 3.76 4.70 5.26
CA GLN A 30 4.16 5.46 4.07
C GLN A 30 5.19 4.72 3.19
N ARG A 31 5.64 3.54 3.63
CA ARG A 31 6.66 2.74 2.96
C ARG A 31 6.23 1.27 2.92
N PRO A 32 6.66 0.49 1.93
CA PRO A 32 6.45 -0.96 1.95
C PRO A 32 6.99 -1.57 3.23
N ALA A 33 6.23 -2.48 3.84
CA ALA A 33 6.59 -3.15 5.09
C ALA A 33 5.88 -4.51 5.18
N PRO A 34 6.24 -5.38 6.13
CA PRO A 34 5.40 -6.55 6.45
C PRO A 34 3.97 -6.11 6.77
N ALA A 35 2.97 -6.90 6.35
CA ALA A 35 1.56 -6.61 6.62
C ALA A 35 1.26 -6.53 8.13
N THR A 36 2.08 -7.19 8.95
CA THR A 36 2.05 -7.11 10.43
C THR A 36 2.31 -5.71 10.98
N ALA A 37 2.91 -4.80 10.19
CA ALA A 37 3.06 -3.40 10.56
C ALA A 37 1.74 -2.61 10.47
N VAL A 38 0.71 -3.17 9.83
CA VAL A 38 -0.64 -2.59 9.72
C VAL A 38 -1.63 -3.35 10.59
N ASP A 39 -1.60 -4.68 10.52
CA ASP A 39 -2.46 -5.57 11.28
C ASP A 39 -1.59 -6.66 11.93
N PRO A 40 -1.38 -6.65 13.26
CA PRO A 40 -0.53 -7.62 13.96
C PRO A 40 -0.90 -9.09 13.71
N ASP A 41 -2.16 -9.37 13.35
CA ASP A 41 -2.66 -10.72 13.08
C ASP A 41 -2.48 -11.13 11.60
N ALA A 42 -1.91 -10.24 10.76
CA ALA A 42 -1.65 -10.52 9.36
C ALA A 42 -0.60 -11.64 9.18
N PRO A 43 -0.68 -12.45 8.11
CA PRO A 43 0.32 -13.48 7.84
C PRO A 43 1.74 -12.91 7.70
N ALA A 44 2.69 -13.52 8.41
CA ALA A 44 4.12 -13.18 8.42
C ALA A 44 4.76 -12.98 7.03
N GLY A 45 4.34 -13.77 6.04
CA GLY A 45 4.88 -13.72 4.67
C GLY A 45 4.27 -12.65 3.77
N LEU A 46 3.21 -11.95 4.20
CA LEU A 46 2.51 -10.96 3.39
C LEU A 46 3.16 -9.59 3.54
N ALA A 47 3.48 -8.93 2.41
CA ALA A 47 3.90 -7.53 2.41
C ALA A 47 2.70 -6.60 2.24
N GLU A 48 2.73 -5.42 2.84
CA GLU A 48 1.84 -4.31 2.51
C GLU A 48 2.60 -3.26 1.70
N VAL A 49 2.02 -2.85 0.57
CA VAL A 49 2.56 -1.76 -0.27
C VAL A 49 1.56 -0.61 -0.30
N PRO A 50 1.76 0.46 0.49
CA PRO A 50 0.75 1.50 0.65
C PRO A 50 0.61 2.39 -0.60
N VAL A 51 -0.59 2.91 -0.80
CA VAL A 51 -0.89 3.90 -1.85
C VAL A 51 -0.19 5.21 -1.54
N ALA A 52 0.42 5.84 -2.56
CA ALA A 52 1.18 7.06 -2.35
C ALA A 52 0.27 8.25 -1.99
N VAL A 53 0.66 8.98 -0.95
CA VAL A 53 0.08 10.29 -0.58
C VAL A 53 1.14 11.39 -0.63
N MET A 54 0.68 12.63 -0.81
CA MET A 54 1.53 13.81 -0.77
C MET A 54 2.18 13.94 0.62
N PRO A 55 3.52 13.96 0.73
CA PRO A 55 4.16 14.16 2.02
C PRO A 55 3.70 15.47 2.68
N GLY A 56 3.56 15.47 4.01
CA GLY A 56 3.10 16.63 4.79
C GLY A 56 1.60 16.95 4.67
N LEU A 57 0.99 16.76 3.50
CA LEU A 57 -0.44 17.01 3.28
C LEU A 57 -1.32 15.78 3.53
N GLY A 58 -0.80 14.57 3.29
CA GLY A 58 -1.52 13.32 3.51
C GLY A 58 -2.72 13.11 2.58
N LEU A 59 -2.79 13.81 1.45
CA LEU A 59 -3.81 13.56 0.41
C LEU A 59 -3.24 12.61 -0.66
N PRO A 60 -4.01 11.63 -1.15
CA PRO A 60 -3.51 10.67 -2.14
C PRO A 60 -3.02 11.33 -3.42
N LEU A 61 -2.01 10.73 -4.06
CA LEU A 61 -1.46 11.21 -5.32
C LEU A 61 -2.21 10.69 -6.56
N THR A 62 -3.35 10.02 -6.36
CA THR A 62 -3.96 9.14 -7.35
C THR A 62 -5.45 9.38 -7.59
N GLY A 63 -5.99 8.81 -8.67
CA GLY A 63 -7.41 8.84 -9.03
C GLY A 63 -8.02 10.24 -8.99
N THR A 64 -9.05 10.42 -8.16
CA THR A 64 -9.73 11.72 -7.98
C THR A 64 -8.78 12.89 -7.71
N TRP A 65 -7.68 12.67 -6.99
CA TRP A 65 -6.78 13.74 -6.61
C TRP A 65 -5.94 14.25 -7.79
N ILE A 66 -5.59 13.36 -8.74
CA ILE A 66 -5.04 13.77 -10.04
C ILE A 66 -6.05 14.65 -10.78
N ARG A 67 -7.33 14.28 -10.74
CA ARG A 67 -8.39 15.03 -11.43
C ARG A 67 -8.60 16.40 -10.78
N PHE A 68 -8.68 16.49 -9.46
CA PHE A 68 -8.95 17.76 -8.78
C PHE A 68 -7.74 18.71 -8.81
N PHE A 69 -6.56 18.25 -8.41
CA PHE A 69 -5.38 19.11 -8.28
C PHE A 69 -4.51 19.16 -9.54
N GLY A 70 -4.73 18.23 -10.46
CA GLY A 70 -4.04 18.15 -11.74
C GLY A 70 -2.71 17.40 -11.69
N VAL A 71 -2.18 17.08 -12.87
CA VAL A 71 -0.98 16.22 -13.01
C VAL A 71 0.27 16.77 -12.30
N ARG A 72 0.37 18.10 -12.19
CA ARG A 72 1.51 18.76 -11.51
C ARG A 72 1.57 18.40 -10.03
N TYR A 73 0.42 18.25 -9.36
CA TYR A 73 0.34 17.83 -7.97
C TYR A 73 0.91 16.42 -7.77
N THR A 74 0.52 15.48 -8.63
CA THR A 74 1.01 14.10 -8.60
C THR A 74 2.50 14.03 -8.90
N LEU A 75 2.98 14.71 -9.95
CA LEU A 75 4.40 14.75 -10.28
C LEU A 75 5.25 15.37 -9.16
N LEU A 76 4.75 16.40 -8.48
CA LEU A 76 5.42 17.00 -7.32
C LEU A 76 5.54 15.98 -6.19
N GLY A 77 4.44 15.29 -5.86
CA GLY A 77 4.43 14.26 -4.81
C GLY A 77 5.36 13.10 -5.13
N MET A 78 5.35 12.61 -6.38
CA MET A 78 6.25 11.54 -6.86
C MET A 78 7.72 11.95 -6.70
N ARG A 79 8.09 13.16 -7.12
CA ARG A 79 9.47 13.67 -6.96
C ARG A 79 9.85 13.75 -5.49
N TRP A 80 8.94 14.18 -4.62
CA TRP A 80 9.26 14.35 -3.21
C TRP A 80 9.42 13.01 -2.49
N LEU A 81 8.60 12.00 -2.84
CA LEU A 81 8.74 10.63 -2.36
C LEU A 81 10.02 9.97 -2.88
N ALA A 82 10.34 10.14 -4.16
CA ALA A 82 11.57 9.62 -4.75
C ALA A 82 12.82 10.17 -4.06
N ARG A 83 12.83 11.48 -3.72
CA ARG A 83 13.92 12.10 -2.91
C ARG A 83 14.07 11.50 -1.51
N ARG A 84 13.07 10.78 -1.01
CA ARG A 84 13.08 10.07 0.27
C ARG A 84 13.31 8.56 0.12
N GLY A 85 13.66 8.10 -1.08
CA GLY A 85 13.84 6.68 -1.40
C GLY A 85 12.54 5.87 -1.36
N VAL A 86 11.38 6.51 -1.58
CA VAL A 86 10.07 5.84 -1.57
C VAL A 86 9.53 5.76 -2.99
N ALA A 87 9.27 4.55 -3.48
CA ALA A 87 8.60 4.31 -4.76
C ALA A 87 7.08 4.56 -4.61
N PRO A 88 6.49 5.56 -5.27
CA PRO A 88 5.07 5.85 -5.13
C PRO A 88 4.20 4.87 -5.91
N VAL A 89 3.22 4.23 -5.25
CA VAL A 89 2.17 3.44 -5.91
C VAL A 89 0.99 4.33 -6.27
N LEU A 90 0.60 4.31 -7.55
CA LEU A 90 -0.53 5.08 -8.10
C LEU A 90 -1.57 4.14 -8.70
N TYR A 91 -2.85 4.42 -8.44
CA TYR A 91 -4.02 3.77 -9.00
C TYR A 91 -4.81 4.66 -9.95
N VAL A 92 -5.13 4.13 -11.12
CA VAL A 92 -5.99 4.77 -12.10
C VAL A 92 -7.04 3.75 -12.53
N HIS A 93 -8.31 4.13 -12.49
CA HIS A 93 -9.36 3.26 -12.99
C HIS A 93 -9.54 3.47 -14.50
N PRO A 94 -9.79 2.40 -15.28
CA PRO A 94 -9.99 2.52 -16.73
C PRO A 94 -11.10 3.51 -17.11
N TRP A 95 -12.17 3.59 -16.32
CA TRP A 95 -13.27 4.54 -16.55
C TRP A 95 -12.82 6.00 -16.47
N GLU A 96 -11.76 6.33 -15.71
CA GLU A 96 -11.26 7.70 -15.61
C GLU A 96 -10.64 8.18 -16.93
N LEU A 97 -10.27 7.26 -17.84
CA LEU A 97 -9.55 7.52 -19.09
C LEU A 97 -10.44 7.62 -20.34
N VAL A 98 -11.75 7.50 -20.16
CA VAL A 98 -12.75 7.58 -21.24
C VAL A 98 -13.76 8.67 -20.94
N ASP A 99 -14.33 9.25 -21.99
CA ASP A 99 -15.45 10.18 -21.84
C ASP A 99 -16.69 9.37 -21.45
N ILE A 100 -17.30 9.73 -20.32
CA ILE A 100 -18.43 9.00 -19.75
C ILE A 100 -19.69 9.84 -19.99
N PRO A 101 -20.78 9.26 -20.53
CA PRO A 101 -22.04 9.96 -20.65
C PRO A 101 -22.53 10.39 -19.26
N ARG A 102 -23.30 11.48 -19.19
CA ARG A 102 -23.93 11.88 -17.93
C ARG A 102 -25.02 10.88 -17.57
N ILE A 103 -24.81 10.19 -16.44
CA ILE A 103 -25.74 9.24 -15.84
C ILE A 103 -26.43 9.91 -14.65
N GLU A 104 -27.75 9.82 -14.60
CA GLU A 104 -28.56 10.29 -13.49
C GLU A 104 -28.16 9.58 -12.17
N GLY A 105 -28.18 10.30 -11.05
CA GLY A 105 -27.77 9.78 -9.73
C GLY A 105 -26.25 9.70 -9.51
N VAL A 106 -25.41 9.80 -10.55
CA VAL A 106 -23.95 9.79 -10.39
C VAL A 106 -23.44 11.18 -10.01
N PRO A 107 -22.68 11.32 -8.90
CA PRO A 107 -22.18 12.62 -8.45
C PRO A 107 -21.34 13.35 -9.51
N ARG A 108 -21.59 14.66 -9.69
CA ARG A 108 -20.88 15.51 -10.68
C ARG A 108 -19.34 15.41 -10.59
N ARG A 109 -18.82 15.18 -9.38
CA ARG A 109 -17.38 15.05 -9.09
C ARG A 109 -16.69 13.87 -9.81
N ILE A 110 -17.44 12.83 -10.18
CA ILE A 110 -16.91 11.68 -10.93
C ILE A 110 -16.43 12.12 -12.32
N TYR A 111 -17.17 13.04 -12.95
CA TYR A 111 -16.89 13.50 -14.31
C TYR A 111 -15.79 14.55 -14.40
N VAL A 112 -15.43 15.20 -13.28
CA VAL A 112 -14.41 16.25 -13.27
C VAL A 112 -13.11 15.68 -13.84
N ARG A 113 -12.67 16.25 -14.97
CA ARG A 113 -11.38 15.93 -15.61
C ARG A 113 -11.19 14.42 -15.89
N SER A 114 -12.28 13.69 -16.11
CA SER A 114 -12.27 12.34 -16.71
C SER A 114 -11.95 12.41 -18.21
N GLY A 115 -11.78 11.25 -18.85
CA GLY A 115 -11.60 11.15 -20.29
C GLY A 115 -10.29 11.73 -20.79
N ALA A 116 -10.39 12.59 -21.81
CA ALA A 116 -9.22 13.12 -22.51
C ALA A 116 -8.22 13.83 -21.59
N TYR A 117 -8.68 14.50 -20.52
CA TYR A 117 -7.77 15.12 -19.55
C TYR A 117 -6.96 14.07 -18.79
N MET A 118 -7.62 13.07 -18.20
CA MET A 118 -6.96 12.08 -17.38
C MET A 118 -5.99 11.24 -18.22
N ARG A 119 -6.36 10.92 -19.46
CA ARG A 119 -5.48 10.25 -20.41
C ARG A 119 -4.16 11.02 -20.61
N ARG A 120 -4.25 12.32 -20.91
CA ARG A 120 -3.06 13.18 -21.04
C ARG A 120 -2.28 13.30 -19.73
N ALA A 121 -2.96 13.30 -18.59
CA ALA A 121 -2.29 13.33 -17.28
C ALA A 121 -1.48 12.05 -17.03
N VAL A 122 -2.03 10.88 -17.35
CA VAL A 122 -1.33 9.59 -17.26
C VAL A 122 -0.17 9.52 -18.23
N GLU A 123 -0.37 9.91 -19.50
CA GLU A 123 0.72 10.01 -20.49
C GLU A 123 1.86 10.91 -19.99
N ARG A 124 1.52 12.06 -19.38
CA ARG A 124 2.52 12.97 -18.82
C ARG A 124 3.25 12.40 -17.61
N ILE A 125 2.58 11.59 -16.78
CA ILE A 125 3.20 10.85 -15.68
C ILE A 125 4.16 9.81 -16.23
N LEU A 126 3.73 8.99 -17.20
CA LEU A 126 4.54 7.95 -17.82
C LEU A 126 5.76 8.51 -18.58
N ALA A 127 5.65 9.72 -19.13
CA ALA A 127 6.77 10.43 -19.77
C ALA A 127 7.69 11.18 -18.79
N ALA A 128 7.43 11.12 -17.48
CA ALA A 128 8.33 11.71 -16.48
C ALA A 128 9.59 10.82 -16.31
N PRO A 129 10.73 11.38 -15.85
CA PRO A 129 11.99 10.65 -15.72
C PRO A 129 11.98 9.74 -14.48
N PHE A 130 11.11 8.75 -14.48
CA PHE A 130 11.00 7.71 -13.47
C PHE A 130 10.99 6.34 -14.15
N GLU A 131 11.52 5.35 -13.46
CA GLU A 131 11.31 3.97 -13.81
C GLU A 131 9.93 3.52 -13.30
N PHE A 132 9.15 2.90 -14.18
CA PHE A 132 7.85 2.32 -13.83
C PHE A 132 7.98 0.82 -13.71
N VAL A 133 7.75 0.31 -12.50
CA VAL A 133 7.84 -1.12 -12.19
C VAL A 133 6.50 -1.67 -11.71
N PRO A 134 6.25 -2.98 -11.87
CA PRO A 134 5.13 -3.63 -11.21
C PRO A 134 5.22 -3.53 -9.68
N VAL A 135 4.07 -3.45 -8.99
CA VAL A 135 4.01 -3.39 -7.51
C VAL A 135 4.73 -4.59 -6.87
N ARG A 136 4.66 -5.78 -7.48
CA ARG A 136 5.40 -6.98 -7.02
C ARG A 136 6.91 -6.77 -6.87
N THR A 137 7.52 -5.92 -7.70
CA THR A 137 8.96 -5.61 -7.62
C THR A 137 9.26 -4.85 -6.33
N ILE A 138 8.37 -3.94 -5.93
CA ILE A 138 8.47 -3.20 -4.67
C ILE A 138 8.24 -4.15 -3.49
N ALA A 139 7.22 -5.01 -3.58
CA ALA A 139 6.88 -5.97 -2.53
C ALA A 139 8.00 -7.01 -2.30
N ALA A 140 8.69 -7.45 -3.36
CA ALA A 140 9.80 -8.40 -3.23
C ALA A 140 10.95 -7.85 -2.37
N GLY A 141 11.15 -6.53 -2.34
CA GLY A 141 12.19 -5.87 -1.54
C GLY A 141 11.85 -5.68 -0.05
N VAL A 142 10.66 -6.08 0.40
CA VAL A 142 10.28 -6.01 1.82
C VAL A 142 10.96 -7.15 2.58
N ASP A 143 11.75 -6.79 3.60
CA ASP A 143 12.28 -7.76 4.55
C ASP A 143 11.14 -8.26 5.47
N ARG A 144 10.87 -9.56 5.38
CA ARG A 144 9.80 -10.26 6.12
C ARG A 144 10.35 -11.11 7.26
N SER A 145 11.67 -11.09 7.48
CA SER A 145 12.40 -12.03 8.34
C SER A 145 12.17 -11.81 9.85
N GLY A 146 11.32 -10.86 10.24
CA GLY A 146 11.12 -10.44 11.63
C GLY A 146 9.97 -11.11 12.41
N SER A 147 9.36 -12.19 11.92
CA SER A 147 8.21 -12.84 12.59
C SER A 147 8.37 -14.35 12.82
N GLY A 148 9.58 -14.87 12.68
CA GLY A 148 9.93 -16.22 13.13
C GLY A 148 10.27 -16.21 14.62
N GLY A 149 9.26 -16.32 15.49
CA GLY A 149 9.50 -16.77 16.85
C GLY A 149 10.15 -18.15 16.79
N GLU A 150 11.34 -18.27 17.37
CA GLU A 150 12.00 -19.54 17.65
C GLU A 150 10.97 -20.55 18.18
N THR A 151 10.84 -21.68 17.49
CA THR A 151 10.25 -22.86 18.08
C THR A 151 11.20 -23.31 19.18
N PRO A 152 10.80 -23.40 20.47
CA PRO A 152 11.65 -24.05 21.44
C PRO A 152 11.73 -25.52 21.04
N GLY A 153 12.90 -25.91 20.53
CA GLY A 153 13.22 -27.29 20.19
C GLY A 153 12.96 -28.17 21.41
N GLY A 154 12.12 -29.18 21.22
CA GLY A 154 11.89 -30.22 22.20
C GLY A 154 13.17 -30.98 22.52
N GLY A 155 13.46 -31.14 23.80
CA GLY A 155 14.41 -32.12 24.34
C GLY A 155 14.47 -31.97 25.86
N GLY A 156 14.25 -32.97 26.69
CA GLY A 156 13.75 -34.34 26.55
C GLY A 156 13.06 -34.71 27.89
N PRO A 157 12.70 -35.98 28.13
CA PRO A 157 11.92 -36.36 29.30
C PRO A 157 12.75 -36.22 30.59
N ALA A 158 12.14 -35.65 31.63
CA ALA A 158 12.66 -35.71 32.99
C ALA A 158 12.53 -37.14 33.50
N ASP A 159 13.66 -37.73 33.87
CA ASP A 159 13.78 -39.04 34.48
C ASP A 159 13.34 -38.97 35.95
N GLU A 160 12.15 -39.51 36.24
CA GLU A 160 11.58 -39.65 37.57
C GLU A 160 11.78 -41.10 38.05
N ASN A 161 12.87 -41.35 38.80
CA ASN A 161 12.93 -42.19 40.02
C ASN A 161 14.33 -42.78 40.26
N ARG A 162 14.94 -42.44 41.41
CA ARG A 162 15.35 -43.47 42.38
C ARG A 162 15.62 -42.89 43.77
N ARG A 163 14.64 -43.18 44.63
CA ARG A 163 14.69 -43.44 46.08
C ARG A 163 16.08 -43.60 46.71
N GLY A 164 16.25 -42.96 47.87
CA GLY A 164 16.59 -43.68 49.11
C GLY A 164 17.80 -43.18 49.90
N GLY A 165 17.55 -42.71 51.14
CA GLY A 165 18.47 -42.92 52.28
C GLY A 165 18.87 -41.67 53.06
N ASP A 166 18.11 -41.35 54.11
CA ASP A 166 18.64 -40.79 55.39
C ASP A 166 19.27 -41.95 56.21
N PRO A 167 20.08 -41.72 57.27
CA PRO A 167 20.18 -40.50 58.09
C PRO A 167 21.60 -39.89 58.24
#